data_AF-A0A1W2H5I6-F1
#
_entry.id   AF-A0A1W2H5I6-F1
#
_cell.length_a   1.000
_cell.length_b   1.000
_cell.length_c   1.000
_cell.angle_alpha   90.00
_cell.angle_beta   90.00
_cell.angle_gamma   90.00
#
_symmetry.space_group_name_H-M   'P 1'
#
loop_
_entity.id
_entity.type
_entity.pdbx_description
1 polymer ?
#
loop_
_entity_poly.entity_id
_entity_poly.type
_entity_poly.pdbx_seq_one_letter_code
_entity_poly.pdbx_strand_id
1 'polypeptide(L)'
;MLNRIKYTSKILATNWVHFAGFYVTTYLSLIFFKLIGLEGSENEDWTVVLFLSLLTIPLLFFVYGLRIIGGFLATIIMLDIVGFNLKPDRIRLILFLEWLLIIPPFINWAFEYEYWLWITLIISFFITQLFREKKIAKIINRNLATSKHANEQ
;
A
#
# COMPACT_ATOMS: atom_id res chain seq x y z
N MET A 1 -7.77 -22.03 16.99
CA MET A 1 -7.39 -20.62 17.24
C MET A 1 -6.01 -20.28 16.67
N LEU A 2 -4.96 -21.04 17.00
CA LEU A 2 -3.57 -20.82 16.53
C LEU A 2 -3.43 -20.77 14.99
N ASN A 3 -4.13 -21.64 14.26
CA ASN A 3 -4.11 -21.66 12.79
C ASN A 3 -4.72 -20.40 12.15
N ARG A 4 -5.74 -19.80 12.79
CA ARG A 4 -6.39 -18.58 12.27
C ARG A 4 -5.49 -17.35 12.46
N ILE A 5 -4.82 -17.25 13.60
CA ILE A 5 -3.83 -16.18 13.85
C ILE A 5 -2.68 -16.28 12.84
N LYS A 6 -2.08 -17.47 12.68
CA LYS A 6 -1.00 -17.70 11.71
C LYS A 6 -1.43 -17.40 10.28
N TYR A 7 -2.68 -17.67 9.93
CA TYR A 7 -3.27 -17.34 8.64
C TYR A 7 -3.37 -15.83 8.43
N THR A 8 -4.02 -15.12 9.36
CA THR A 8 -4.19 -13.66 9.30
C THR A 8 -2.83 -12.96 9.27
N SER A 9 -1.86 -13.38 10.09
CA SER A 9 -0.51 -12.80 10.07
C SER A 9 0.18 -12.90 8.71
N LYS A 10 -0.02 -14.00 7.96
CA LYS A 10 0.53 -14.13 6.60
C LYS A 10 -0.11 -13.15 5.62
N ILE A 11 -1.41 -12.88 5.76
CA ILE A 11 -2.11 -11.89 4.95
C ILE A 11 -1.62 -10.49 5.30
N LEU A 12 -1.56 -10.15 6.59
CA LEU A 12 -1.06 -8.85 7.06
C LEU A 12 0.38 -8.59 6.61
N ALA A 13 1.23 -9.62 6.59
CA ALA A 13 2.59 -9.50 6.08
C ALA A 13 2.61 -9.05 4.60
N THR A 14 1.57 -9.32 3.80
CA THR A 14 1.54 -8.86 2.40
C THR A 14 1.46 -7.33 2.25
N ASN A 15 1.06 -6.60 3.29
CA ASN A 15 0.96 -5.13 3.27
C ASN A 15 2.29 -4.42 3.00
N TRP A 16 3.45 -5.09 3.15
CA TRP A 16 4.75 -4.50 2.83
C TRP A 16 4.84 -4.00 1.39
N VAL A 17 4.05 -4.56 0.46
CA VAL A 17 4.08 -4.12 -0.94
C VAL A 17 3.63 -2.68 -1.12
N HIS A 18 2.79 -2.16 -0.21
CA HIS A 18 2.37 -0.76 -0.26
C HIS A 18 3.54 0.19 0.00
N PHE A 19 4.43 -0.16 0.93
CA PHE A 19 5.65 0.62 1.15
C PHE A 19 6.55 0.66 -0.08
N ALA A 20 6.78 -0.50 -0.69
CA ALA A 20 7.58 -0.58 -1.91
C ALA A 20 6.92 0.22 -3.04
N GLY A 21 5.59 0.11 -3.19
CA GLY A 21 4.84 0.88 -4.17
C GLY A 21 4.90 2.38 -3.93
N PHE A 22 4.67 2.85 -2.71
CA PHE A 22 4.74 4.27 -2.36
C PHE A 22 6.14 4.84 -2.58
N TYR A 23 7.18 4.10 -2.22
CA TYR A 23 8.56 4.52 -2.49
C TYR A 23 8.82 4.66 -3.99
N VAL A 24 8.53 3.62 -4.78
CA VAL A 24 8.74 3.62 -6.24
C VAL A 24 7.89 4.70 -6.92
N THR A 25 6.62 4.82 -6.54
CA THR A 25 5.74 5.84 -7.10
C THR A 25 6.21 7.23 -6.74
N THR A 26 6.61 7.50 -5.50
CA THR A 26 7.13 8.82 -5.12
C THR A 26 8.34 9.18 -5.98
N TYR A 27 9.28 8.26 -6.14
CA TYR A 27 10.46 8.47 -7.00
C TYR A 27 10.08 8.78 -8.46
N LEU A 28 9.17 7.98 -9.05
CA LEU A 28 8.72 8.20 -10.43
C LEU A 28 7.91 9.48 -10.59
N SER A 29 7.11 9.84 -9.58
CA SER A 29 6.32 11.08 -9.56
C SER A 29 7.24 12.30 -9.55
N LEU A 30 8.33 12.30 -8.77
CA LEU A 30 9.28 13.42 -8.78
C LEU A 30 9.93 13.61 -10.17
N ILE A 31 10.31 12.52 -10.84
CA ILE A 31 10.81 12.58 -12.22
C ILE A 31 9.74 13.14 -13.15
N PHE A 32 8.52 12.65 -13.05
CA PHE A 32 7.41 13.09 -13.89
C PHE A 32 7.07 14.57 -13.68
N PHE A 33 6.95 15.00 -12.42
CA PHE A 33 6.66 16.38 -12.05
C PHE A 33 7.71 17.34 -12.58
N LYS A 34 8.99 16.96 -12.50
CA LYS A 34 10.08 17.73 -13.10
C LYS A 34 9.93 17.88 -14.61
N LEU A 35 9.57 16.82 -15.33
CA LEU A 35 9.40 16.86 -16.77
C LEU A 35 8.26 17.80 -17.22
N ILE A 36 7.22 17.93 -16.40
CA ILE A 36 6.03 18.74 -16.74
C ILE A 36 5.97 20.09 -16.01
N GLY A 37 6.98 20.44 -15.21
CA GLY A 37 7.03 21.69 -14.44
C GLY A 37 6.00 21.79 -13.31
N LEU A 38 5.64 20.66 -12.68
CA LEU A 38 4.66 20.63 -11.59
C LEU A 38 5.34 20.86 -10.23
N GLU A 39 4.57 21.33 -9.23
CA GLU A 39 5.01 21.47 -7.83
C GLU A 39 6.31 22.28 -7.64
N GLY A 40 6.60 23.23 -8.54
CA GLY A 40 7.81 24.07 -8.47
C GLY A 40 9.13 23.35 -8.77
N SER A 41 9.07 22.10 -9.26
CA SER A 41 10.25 21.25 -9.53
C SER A 41 11.07 21.63 -10.77
N GLU A 42 10.61 22.63 -11.53
CA GLU A 42 11.24 23.11 -12.77
C GLU A 42 12.71 23.55 -12.56
N ASN A 43 12.98 24.21 -11.43
CA ASN A 43 14.29 24.78 -11.12
C ASN A 43 15.22 23.84 -10.34
N GLU A 44 14.75 22.65 -9.95
CA GLU A 44 15.57 21.68 -9.21
C GLU A 44 16.71 21.14 -10.10
N ASP A 45 17.81 20.68 -9.51
CA ASP A 45 18.85 19.97 -10.28
C ASP A 45 18.39 18.54 -10.60
N TRP A 46 18.59 18.07 -11.83
CA TRP A 46 18.36 16.66 -12.20
C TRP A 46 19.14 15.68 -11.32
N THR A 47 20.32 16.08 -10.84
CA THR A 47 21.12 15.28 -9.91
C THR A 47 20.39 15.07 -8.59
N VAL A 48 19.68 16.09 -8.10
CA VAL A 48 18.86 15.99 -6.89
C VAL A 48 17.69 15.02 -7.12
N VAL A 49 16.99 15.17 -8.24
CA VAL A 49 15.80 14.35 -8.54
C VAL A 49 16.14 12.90 -8.85
N LEU A 50 17.26 12.61 -9.52
CA LEU A 50 17.62 11.24 -9.91
C LEU A 50 18.40 10.48 -8.82
N PHE A 51 19.25 11.17 -8.05
CA PHE A 51 20.16 10.50 -7.12
C PHE A 51 19.85 10.83 -5.66
N LEU A 52 19.66 12.10 -5.32
CA LEU A 52 19.43 12.47 -3.92
C LEU A 52 18.04 12.03 -3.43
N SER A 53 17.04 12.02 -4.31
CA SER A 53 15.68 11.57 -4.02
C SER A 53 15.61 10.13 -3.49
N LEU A 54 16.49 9.23 -3.97
CA LEU A 54 16.57 7.85 -3.51
C LEU A 54 16.88 7.76 -2.00
N LEU A 55 17.65 8.73 -1.48
CA LEU A 55 17.98 8.83 -0.06
C LEU A 55 16.97 9.66 0.73
N THR A 56 16.41 10.71 0.12
CA THR A 56 15.52 11.64 0.84
C THR A 56 14.08 11.14 0.94
N ILE A 57 13.58 10.31 0.01
CA ILE A 57 12.23 9.75 0.10
C ILE A 57 12.03 8.89 1.35
N PRO A 58 12.92 7.94 1.71
CA PRO A 58 12.79 7.20 2.95
C PRO A 58 12.85 8.14 4.16
N LEU A 59 13.77 9.11 4.15
CA LEU A 59 13.88 10.10 5.24
C LEU A 59 12.59 10.90 5.39
N LEU A 60 11.98 11.34 4.29
CA LEU A 60 10.70 12.05 4.28
C LEU A 60 9.61 11.19 4.92
N PHE A 61 9.54 9.91 4.56
CA PHE A 61 8.57 8.96 5.11
C PHE A 61 8.77 8.73 6.62
N PHE A 62 10.02 8.66 7.10
CA PHE A 62 10.31 8.43 8.51
C PHE A 62 10.29 9.69 9.38
N VAL A 63 10.56 10.87 8.84
CA VAL A 63 10.59 12.11 9.64
C VAL A 63 9.23 12.80 9.62
N TYR A 64 8.63 12.94 8.44
CA TYR A 64 7.39 13.71 8.26
C TYR A 64 6.20 12.80 7.96
N GLY A 65 6.43 11.68 7.27
CA GLY A 65 5.38 10.75 6.84
C GLY A 65 4.89 9.77 7.91
N LEU A 66 5.55 9.68 9.07
CA LEU A 66 5.24 8.63 10.07
C LEU A 66 3.79 8.61 10.53
N ARG A 67 3.19 9.79 10.75
CA ARG A 67 1.79 9.88 11.17
C ARG A 67 0.85 9.34 10.09
N ILE A 68 1.13 9.68 8.84
CA ILE A 68 0.31 9.31 7.68
C ILE A 68 0.48 7.82 7.37
N ILE A 69 1.73 7.36 7.30
CA ILE A 69 2.08 5.95 7.09
C ILE A 69 1.55 5.08 8.24
N GLY A 70 1.69 5.54 9.48
CA GLY A 70 1.19 4.84 10.66
C GLY A 70 -0.33 4.72 10.63
N GLY A 71 -1.04 5.80 10.32
CA GLY A 71 -2.49 5.79 10.16
C GLY A 71 -2.95 4.88 9.02
N PHE A 72 -2.29 4.97 7.86
CA PHE A 72 -2.52 4.09 6.71
C PHE A 72 -2.34 2.61 7.09
N LEU A 73 -1.23 2.26 7.73
CA LEU A 73 -0.94 0.89 8.15
C LEU A 73 -1.91 0.37 9.20
N ALA A 74 -2.22 1.17 10.22
CA ALA A 74 -3.16 0.78 11.25
C ALA A 74 -4.54 0.49 10.64
N THR A 75 -4.98 1.34 9.71
CA THR A 75 -6.27 1.20 9.02
C THR A 75 -6.30 -0.03 8.13
N ILE A 76 -5.29 -0.25 7.29
CA ILE A 76 -5.26 -1.42 6.40
C ILE A 76 -5.16 -2.73 7.18
N ILE A 77 -4.38 -2.77 8.27
CA ILE A 77 -4.30 -3.94 9.16
C ILE A 77 -5.66 -4.23 9.80
N MET A 78 -6.36 -3.20 10.27
CA MET A 78 -7.69 -3.36 10.86
C MET A 78 -8.68 -3.89 9.83
N LEU A 79 -8.70 -3.33 8.61
CA LEU A 79 -9.57 -3.76 7.53
C LEU A 79 -9.26 -5.19 7.06
N ASP A 80 -7.98 -5.55 6.95
CA ASP A 80 -7.56 -6.92 6.64
C ASP A 80 -8.07 -7.92 7.70
N ILE A 81 -7.90 -7.58 8.98
CA ILE A 81 -8.37 -8.43 10.10
C ILE A 81 -9.87 -8.62 10.01
N VAL A 82 -10.64 -7.56 9.74
CA VAL A 82 -12.12 -7.66 9.64
C VAL A 82 -12.52 -8.43 8.38
N GLY A 83 -12.01 -8.03 7.21
CA GLY A 83 -12.38 -8.57 5.91
C GLY A 83 -12.06 -10.06 5.78
N PHE A 84 -10.81 -10.45 6.01
CA PHE A 84 -10.37 -11.83 5.81
C PHE A 84 -10.81 -12.78 6.92
N ASN A 85 -11.21 -12.29 8.10
CA ASN A 85 -11.87 -13.15 9.08
C ASN A 85 -13.35 -13.38 8.77
N LEU A 86 -14.06 -12.43 8.15
CA LEU A 86 -15.49 -12.56 7.85
C LEU A 86 -15.77 -13.30 6.54
N LYS A 87 -15.03 -12.99 5.47
CA LYS A 87 -15.27 -13.51 4.11
C LYS A 87 -13.94 -13.79 3.36
N PRO A 88 -13.13 -14.77 3.82
CA PRO A 88 -11.79 -15.01 3.27
C PRO A 88 -11.77 -15.23 1.75
N ASP A 89 -12.82 -15.83 1.18
CA ASP A 89 -12.87 -16.14 -0.26
C ASP A 89 -13.15 -14.92 -1.16
N ARG A 90 -13.51 -13.76 -0.59
CA ARG A 90 -13.89 -12.55 -1.32
C ARG A 90 -12.72 -11.56 -1.45
N ILE A 91 -11.54 -12.05 -1.83
CA ILE A 91 -10.27 -11.29 -1.88
C ILE A 91 -10.43 -9.95 -2.62
N ARG A 92 -10.86 -9.95 -3.89
CA ARG A 92 -10.99 -8.72 -4.69
C ARG A 92 -11.90 -7.68 -4.06
N LEU A 93 -13.03 -8.12 -3.50
CA LEU A 93 -13.99 -7.22 -2.87
C LEU A 93 -13.40 -6.57 -1.62
N ILE A 94 -12.70 -7.36 -0.78
CA ILE A 94 -12.05 -6.86 0.43
C ILE A 94 -10.99 -5.81 0.06
N LEU A 95 -10.10 -6.11 -0.88
CA LEU A 95 -9.04 -5.19 -1.29
C LEU A 95 -9.59 -3.91 -1.96
N PHE A 96 -10.69 -4.02 -2.71
CA PHE A 96 -11.37 -2.85 -3.29
C PHE A 96 -12.00 -1.97 -2.20
N LEU A 97 -12.63 -2.57 -1.19
CA LEU A 97 -13.19 -1.82 -0.06
C LEU A 97 -12.10 -1.17 0.79
N GLU A 98 -10.98 -1.86 1.03
CA GLU A 98 -9.80 -1.27 1.67
C GLU A 98 -9.34 -0.02 0.93
N TRP A 99 -9.22 -0.11 -0.40
CA TRP A 99 -8.86 1.03 -1.22
C TRP A 99 -9.89 2.15 -1.09
N LEU A 100 -11.17 1.87 -1.30
CA LEU A 100 -12.24 2.87 -1.28
C LEU A 100 -12.38 3.59 0.06
N LEU A 101 -12.16 2.89 1.19
CA LEU A 101 -12.30 3.45 2.53
C LEU A 101 -11.09 4.30 2.96
N ILE A 102 -9.90 4.01 2.44
CA ILE A 102 -8.66 4.67 2.86
C ILE A 102 -8.34 5.89 1.99
N ILE A 103 -8.77 5.94 0.72
CA ILE A 103 -8.45 7.07 -0.18
C ILE A 103 -9.06 8.43 0.20
N PRO A 104 -10.22 8.57 0.87
CA PRO A 104 -10.82 9.89 1.11
C PRO A 104 -9.88 10.92 1.78
N PRO A 105 -9.12 10.60 2.84
CA PRO A 105 -8.16 11.55 3.40
C PRO A 105 -7.06 11.95 2.41
N PHE A 106 -6.60 11.03 1.55
CA PHE A 106 -5.58 11.33 0.53
C PHE A 106 -6.13 12.30 -0.52
N ILE A 107 -7.39 12.11 -0.95
CA ILE A 107 -8.05 13.04 -1.87
C ILE A 107 -8.19 14.41 -1.22
N ASN A 108 -8.64 14.48 0.04
CA ASN A 108 -8.74 15.73 0.76
C ASN A 108 -7.39 16.47 0.83
N TRP A 109 -6.31 15.76 1.21
CA TRP A 109 -4.97 16.35 1.28
C TRP A 109 -4.41 16.78 -0.08
N ALA A 110 -4.78 16.08 -1.16
CA ALA A 110 -4.38 16.48 -2.52
C ALA A 110 -4.88 17.89 -2.86
N PHE A 111 -6.12 18.21 -2.47
CA PHE A 111 -6.72 19.52 -2.73
C PHE A 111 -6.38 20.56 -1.65
N GLU A 112 -6.36 20.17 -0.39
CA GLU A 112 -6.08 21.08 0.73
C GLU A 112 -4.65 21.63 0.69
N TYR A 113 -3.67 20.80 0.30
CA TYR A 113 -2.27 21.19 0.24
C TYR A 113 -1.76 21.41 -1.19
N GLU A 114 -2.64 21.33 -2.19
CA GLU A 114 -2.30 21.40 -3.62
C GLU A 114 -1.12 20.48 -4.01
N TYR A 115 -1.03 19.32 -3.36
CA TYR A 115 0.09 18.40 -3.48
C TYR A 115 -0.35 17.13 -4.24
N TRP A 116 -0.02 17.09 -5.52
CA TRP A 116 -0.43 16.07 -6.48
C TRP A 116 0.19 14.70 -6.22
N LEU A 117 1.29 14.64 -5.45
CA LEU A 117 1.85 13.37 -4.98
C LEU A 117 0.77 12.48 -4.35
N TRP A 118 -0.18 13.05 -3.60
CA TRP A 118 -1.28 12.32 -2.97
C TRP A 118 -2.11 11.51 -3.98
N ILE A 119 -2.39 12.08 -5.15
CA ILE A 119 -3.11 11.39 -6.22
C ILE A 119 -2.30 10.22 -6.77
N THR A 120 -1.00 10.41 -6.98
CA THR A 120 -0.14 9.33 -7.45
C THR A 120 -0.03 8.20 -6.43
N LEU A 121 -0.05 8.51 -5.13
CA LEU A 121 -0.07 7.52 -4.05
C LEU A 121 -1.40 6.76 -3.98
N ILE A 122 -2.54 7.40 -4.25
CA ILE A 122 -3.85 6.70 -4.38
C ILE A 122 -3.80 5.65 -5.50
N ILE A 123 -3.22 6.01 -6.64
CA ILE A 123 -3.05 5.09 -7.78
C ILE A 123 -2.07 3.97 -7.41
N SER A 124 -0.95 4.31 -6.77
CA SER A 124 0.01 3.32 -6.25
C SER A 124 -0.65 2.33 -5.29
N PHE A 125 -1.51 2.83 -4.40
CA PHE A 125 -2.24 2.01 -3.45
C PHE A 125 -3.15 1.02 -4.19
N PHE A 126 -3.89 1.48 -5.19
CA PHE A 126 -4.72 0.59 -6.02
C PHE A 126 -3.89 -0.49 -6.73
N ILE A 127 -2.81 -0.10 -7.40
CA ILE A 127 -1.94 -1.03 -8.14
C ILE A 127 -1.33 -2.07 -7.18
N THR A 128 -0.87 -1.63 -6.01
CA THR A 128 -0.31 -2.53 -5.01
C THR A 128 -1.35 -3.47 -4.40
N GLN A 129 -2.63 -3.07 -4.31
CA GLN A 129 -3.71 -3.99 -3.95
C GLN A 129 -3.88 -5.11 -4.99
N LEU A 130 -3.80 -4.81 -6.29
CA LEU A 130 -3.83 -5.84 -7.34
C LEU A 130 -2.66 -6.83 -7.22
N PHE A 131 -1.48 -6.34 -6.82
CA PHE A 131 -0.34 -7.23 -6.53
C PHE A 131 -0.56 -8.08 -5.27
N ARG A 132 -1.21 -7.54 -4.23
CA ARG A 132 -1.58 -8.30 -3.01
C ARG A 132 -2.56 -9.41 -3.32
N GLU A 133 -3.53 -9.18 -4.20
CA GLU A 133 -4.54 -10.18 -4.58
C GLU A 133 -3.89 -11.54 -4.91
N LYS A 134 -2.86 -11.52 -5.78
CA LYS A 134 -2.13 -12.73 -6.20
C LYS A 134 -1.44 -13.43 -5.02
N LYS A 135 -0.84 -12.67 -4.10
CA LYS A 135 -0.15 -13.20 -2.93
C LYS A 135 -1.13 -13.81 -1.93
N ILE A 136 -2.23 -13.12 -1.67
CA ILE A 136 -3.28 -13.57 -0.75
C ILE A 136 -3.94 -14.83 -1.30
N ALA A 137 -4.32 -14.87 -2.57
CA ALA A 137 -4.90 -16.06 -3.20
C ALA A 137 -4.03 -17.31 -3.02
N LYS A 138 -2.70 -17.16 -3.18
CA LYS A 138 -1.74 -18.25 -2.94
C LYS A 138 -1.72 -18.70 -1.47
N ILE A 139 -1.88 -17.77 -0.53
CA ILE A 139 -1.98 -18.09 0.90
C ILE A 139 -3.28 -18.86 1.18
N ILE A 140 -4.42 -18.41 0.66
CA ILE A 140 -5.72 -19.08 0.86
C ILE A 140 -5.69 -20.51 0.34
N ASN A 141 -5.27 -20.70 -0.92
CA ASN A 141 -5.23 -22.02 -1.55
C ASN A 141 -4.33 -23.00 -0.80
N ARG A 142 -3.17 -22.55 -0.31
CA ARG A 142 -2.27 -23.39 0.51
C ARG A 142 -2.91 -23.82 1.82
N ASN A 143 -3.62 -22.92 2.50
CA ASN A 143 -4.24 -23.27 3.78
C ASN A 143 -5.42 -24.24 3.60
N LEU A 144 -6.22 -24.08 2.53
CA LEU A 144 -7.28 -25.03 2.18
C LEU A 144 -6.73 -26.44 1.90
N ALA A 145 -5.61 -26.54 1.18
CA ALA A 145 -4.94 -27.82 0.95
C ALA A 145 -4.44 -28.47 2.25
N THR A 146 -3.84 -27.68 3.16
CA THR A 146 -3.38 -28.20 4.46
C THR A 146 -4.54 -28.67 5.34
N SER A 147 -5.67 -27.95 5.38
CA SER A 147 -6.84 -28.38 6.14
C SER A 147 -7.48 -29.65 5.60
N LYS A 148 -7.43 -29.86 4.28
CA LYS A 148 -7.97 -31.08 3.65
C LYS A 148 -7.17 -32.31 4.08
N HIS A 149 -5.84 -32.25 3.99
CA HIS A 149 -4.98 -33.35 4.43
C HIS A 149 -5.08 -33.67 5.92
N ALA A 150 -5.28 -32.65 6.77
CA ALA A 150 -5.44 -32.86 8.21
C ALA A 150 -6.76 -33.57 8.59
N ASN A 151 -7.78 -33.52 7.73
CA ASN A 151 -9.06 -34.22 7.95
C ASN A 151 -9.08 -35.63 7.34
N GLU A 152 -8.08 -36.00 6.54
CA GLU A 152 -7.94 -37.33 5.91
C GLU A 152 -7.05 -38.28 6.75
N GLN A 153 -6.51 -37.80 7.88
CA GLN A 153 -5.72 -38.56 8.86
C GLN A 153 -6.50 -38.75 10.16
#